data_AF-A0A1G0L154-F1
#
_entry.id   AF-A0A1G0L154-F1
#
_cell.length_a   1.000
_cell.length_b   1.000
_cell.length_c   1.000
_cell.angle_alpha   90.00
_cell.angle_beta   90.00
_cell.angle_gamma   90.00
#
_symmetry.space_group_name_H-M   'P 1'
#
loop_
_entity.id
_entity.type
_entity.pdbx_description
1 polymer ?
#
loop_
_entity_poly.entity_id
_entity_poly.type
_entity_poly.pdbx_seq_one_letter_code
_entity_poly.pdbx_strand_id
1 'polypeptide(L)'
;MAERSREDAHLARPAAAAAILASTVMCARVAVLAGAVNAGILLRLMPVVLAMALVGLIGARLVTRGEGGEAAQAGSKIRNPFSLAAALTFAVIYAVVLLVVRAAGEYLGSGGMYAAAALSSVADVDAVTIAFARLGPGETLWRSPAAAVSVAVVMNTLVKLGLGMYRGSPDFRRRVAAALGAMAVAGTAAGAFVYVRL
;
A
#
# COMPACT_ATOMS: atom_id res chain seq x y z
N MET A 1 -2.43 16.69 2.24
CA MET A 1 -3.26 16.68 1.02
C MET A 1 -4.74 16.79 1.34
N ALA A 2 -5.33 15.85 2.10
CA ALA A 2 -6.76 15.91 2.47
C ALA A 2 -7.12 17.21 3.23
N GLU A 3 -6.33 17.61 4.22
CA GLU A 3 -6.57 18.83 5.01
C GLU A 3 -6.46 20.10 4.16
N ARG A 4 -5.40 20.21 3.34
CA ARG A 4 -5.23 21.32 2.36
C ARG A 4 -6.35 21.42 1.32
N SER A 5 -7.03 20.32 0.98
CA SER A 5 -8.20 20.34 0.08
C SER A 5 -9.45 20.98 0.69
N ARG A 6 -9.50 21.11 2.02
CA ARG A 6 -10.55 21.85 2.73
C ARG A 6 -10.23 23.34 2.87
N GLU A 7 -8.95 23.68 2.92
CA GLU A 7 -8.47 25.06 3.02
C GLU A 7 -8.61 25.82 1.70
N ASP A 8 -8.44 25.12 0.57
CA ASP A 8 -8.57 25.74 -0.75
C ASP A 8 -9.26 24.77 -1.75
N ALA A 9 -10.44 25.18 -2.24
CA ALA A 9 -11.25 24.37 -3.15
C ALA A 9 -10.55 24.11 -4.48
N HIS A 10 -9.64 25.00 -4.91
CA HIS A 10 -8.85 24.84 -6.12
C HIS A 10 -7.78 23.73 -5.99
N LEU A 11 -7.45 23.32 -4.76
CA LEU A 11 -6.46 22.26 -4.49
C LEU A 11 -7.06 20.86 -4.41
N ALA A 12 -8.39 20.71 -4.45
CA ALA A 12 -9.05 19.41 -4.27
C ALA A 12 -8.67 18.38 -5.34
N ARG A 13 -8.57 18.80 -6.61
CA ARG A 13 -8.16 17.94 -7.74
C ARG A 13 -6.68 17.53 -7.69
N PRO A 14 -5.71 18.45 -7.60
CA PRO A 14 -4.30 18.10 -7.53
C PRO A 14 -3.96 17.32 -6.25
N ALA A 15 -4.62 17.61 -5.12
CA ALA A 15 -4.47 16.82 -3.89
C ALA A 15 -4.96 15.38 -4.07
N ALA A 16 -6.09 15.17 -4.78
CA ALA A 16 -6.61 13.83 -5.07
C ALA A 16 -5.68 13.07 -6.03
N ALA A 17 -5.20 13.72 -7.10
CA ALA A 17 -4.23 13.12 -8.01
C ALA A 17 -2.93 12.72 -7.29
N ALA A 18 -2.40 13.58 -6.42
CA ALA A 18 -1.23 13.28 -5.60
C ALA A 18 -1.46 12.08 -4.66
N ALA A 19 -2.65 11.98 -4.04
CA ALA A 19 -2.99 10.84 -3.18
C ALA A 19 -3.08 9.52 -3.95
N ILE A 20 -3.64 9.54 -5.17
CA ILE A 20 -3.72 8.38 -6.05
C ILE A 20 -2.32 7.98 -6.51
N LEU A 21 -1.53 8.93 -7.02
CA LEU A 21 -0.15 8.68 -7.46
C LEU A 21 0.73 8.14 -6.33
N ALA A 22 0.61 8.66 -5.11
CA ALA A 22 1.31 8.14 -3.94
C ALA A 22 0.96 6.66 -3.66
N SER A 23 -0.30 6.26 -3.90
CA SER A 23 -0.73 4.87 -3.76
C SER A 23 -0.23 3.98 -4.90
N THR A 24 -0.12 4.52 -6.11
CA THR A 24 0.51 3.84 -7.26
C THR A 24 2.01 3.64 -7.03
N VAL A 25 2.74 4.65 -6.54
CA VAL A 25 4.18 4.56 -6.23
C VAL A 25 4.43 3.52 -5.13
N MET A 26 3.52 3.40 -4.15
CA MET A 26 3.59 2.35 -3.14
C MET A 26 3.50 0.94 -3.78
N CYS A 27 2.64 0.73 -4.76
CA CYS A 27 2.55 -0.55 -5.48
C CYS A 27 3.89 -0.91 -6.12
N ALA A 28 4.50 0.04 -6.83
CA ALA A 28 5.84 -0.14 -7.41
C ALA A 28 6.91 -0.44 -6.35
N ARG A 29 6.89 0.30 -5.22
CA ARG A 29 7.82 0.09 -4.11
C ARG A 29 7.70 -1.31 -3.51
N VAL A 30 6.49 -1.79 -3.27
CA VAL A 30 6.23 -3.12 -2.73
C VAL A 30 6.78 -4.20 -3.67
N ALA A 31 6.60 -4.06 -4.99
CA ALA A 31 7.19 -4.99 -5.95
C ALA A 31 8.72 -4.99 -5.89
N VAL A 32 9.36 -3.82 -5.82
CA VAL A 32 10.81 -3.71 -5.71
C VAL A 32 11.33 -4.35 -4.42
N LEU A 33 10.71 -4.05 -3.28
CA LEU A 33 11.12 -4.61 -1.99
C LEU A 33 10.93 -6.13 -1.93
N ALA A 34 9.76 -6.61 -2.39
CA ALA A 34 9.47 -8.04 -2.48
C ALA A 34 10.49 -8.75 -3.37
N GLY A 35 10.77 -8.20 -4.56
CA GLY A 35 11.74 -8.77 -5.51
C GLY A 35 13.17 -8.77 -5.00
N ALA A 36 13.60 -7.70 -4.33
CA ALA A 36 14.93 -7.58 -3.77
C ALA A 36 15.20 -8.60 -2.64
N VAL A 37 14.16 -8.95 -1.88
CA VAL A 37 14.28 -9.92 -0.79
C VAL A 37 14.05 -11.35 -1.30
N ASN A 38 13.04 -11.58 -2.14
CA ASN A 38 12.73 -12.90 -2.67
C ASN A 38 11.95 -12.86 -4.01
N ALA A 39 12.55 -13.34 -5.09
CA ALA A 39 11.87 -13.39 -6.39
C ALA A 39 10.62 -14.30 -6.42
N GLY A 40 10.57 -15.34 -5.57
CA GLY A 40 9.46 -16.30 -5.51
C GLY A 40 8.16 -15.72 -4.93
N ILE A 41 8.27 -14.75 -4.01
CA ILE A 41 7.09 -14.01 -3.52
C ILE A 41 6.63 -12.97 -4.55
N LEU A 42 7.59 -12.31 -5.24
CA LEU A 42 7.30 -11.31 -6.26
C LEU A 42 6.40 -11.87 -7.37
N LEU A 43 6.77 -13.03 -7.94
CA LEU A 43 6.01 -13.68 -9.01
C LEU A 43 4.53 -13.90 -8.64
N ARG A 44 4.25 -14.23 -7.38
CA ARG A 44 2.88 -14.43 -6.89
C ARG A 44 2.16 -13.12 -6.57
N LEU A 45 2.90 -12.10 -6.15
CA LEU A 45 2.38 -10.78 -5.80
C LEU A 45 2.12 -9.88 -7.02
N MET A 46 2.82 -10.12 -8.13
CA MET A 46 2.77 -9.31 -9.34
C MET A 46 1.35 -9.03 -9.86
N PRO A 47 0.45 -10.02 -10.00
CA PRO A 47 -0.88 -9.77 -10.55
C PRO A 47 -1.68 -8.75 -9.71
N VAL A 48 -1.56 -8.81 -8.38
CA VAL A 48 -2.23 -7.90 -7.44
C VAL A 48 -1.67 -6.50 -7.59
N VAL A 49 -0.34 -6.37 -7.50
CA VAL A 49 0.34 -5.07 -7.54
C VAL A 49 0.15 -4.39 -8.90
N LEU A 50 0.20 -5.14 -9.99
CA LEU A 50 0.00 -4.62 -11.34
C LEU A 50 -1.44 -4.16 -11.54
N ALA A 51 -2.43 -4.94 -11.11
CA ALA A 51 -3.84 -4.56 -11.19
C ALA A 51 -4.11 -3.24 -10.44
N MET A 52 -3.60 -3.13 -9.21
CA MET A 52 -3.74 -1.91 -8.41
C MET A 52 -3.01 -0.72 -9.07
N ALA A 53 -1.78 -0.91 -9.54
CA ALA A 53 -1.00 0.15 -10.17
C ALA A 53 -1.66 0.67 -11.47
N LEU A 54 -2.21 -0.21 -12.30
CA LEU A 54 -2.91 0.15 -13.52
C LEU A 54 -4.17 0.98 -13.22
N VAL A 55 -5.00 0.51 -12.29
CA VAL A 55 -6.20 1.24 -11.88
C VAL A 55 -5.85 2.59 -11.25
N GLY A 56 -4.80 2.64 -10.42
CA GLY A 56 -4.29 3.89 -9.85
C GLY A 56 -3.80 4.86 -10.92
N LEU A 57 -3.07 4.39 -11.94
CA LEU A 57 -2.57 5.23 -13.03
C LEU A 57 -3.73 5.76 -13.91
N ILE A 58 -4.73 4.93 -14.20
CA ILE A 58 -5.93 5.35 -14.92
C ILE A 58 -6.69 6.39 -14.10
N GLY A 59 -6.90 6.13 -12.80
CA GLY A 59 -7.57 7.06 -11.89
C GLY A 59 -6.85 8.41 -11.81
N ALA A 60 -5.52 8.40 -11.70
CA ALA A 60 -4.72 9.62 -11.70
C ALA A 60 -4.89 10.40 -13.02
N ARG A 61 -4.78 9.72 -14.18
CA ARG A 61 -4.98 10.35 -15.49
C ARG A 61 -6.39 10.93 -15.68
N LEU A 62 -7.43 10.24 -15.20
CA LEU A 62 -8.80 10.73 -15.28
C LEU A 62 -9.02 11.98 -14.42
N VAL A 63 -8.36 12.07 -13.26
CA VAL A 63 -8.44 13.24 -12.38
C VAL A 63 -7.62 14.42 -12.94
N THR A 64 -6.51 14.17 -13.62
CA THR A 64 -5.63 15.24 -14.18
C THR A 64 -6.00 15.70 -15.59
N ARG A 65 -6.87 14.99 -16.31
CA ARG A 65 -7.27 15.31 -17.69
C ARG A 65 -7.99 16.65 -17.92
N GLY A 66 -8.20 17.45 -16.87
CA GLY A 66 -8.93 18.72 -16.94
C GLY A 66 -8.11 20.00 -16.81
N GLU A 67 -6.85 19.96 -16.36
CA GLU A 67 -6.03 21.17 -16.13
C GLU A 67 -4.54 20.89 -16.36
N GLY A 68 -3.86 21.79 -17.08
CA GLY A 68 -2.40 21.82 -17.25
C GLY A 68 -1.65 22.46 -16.07
N GLY A 69 -2.18 22.32 -14.85
CA GLY A 69 -1.68 23.00 -13.66
C GLY A 69 -0.58 22.24 -12.94
N GLU A 70 0.52 22.93 -12.65
CA GLU A 70 1.70 22.46 -11.92
C GLU A 70 1.35 21.57 -10.72
N ALA A 71 2.05 20.44 -10.62
CA ALA A 71 2.12 19.70 -9.38
C ALA A 71 2.65 20.67 -8.32
N ALA A 72 1.78 21.10 -7.40
CA ALA A 72 2.19 21.85 -6.23
C ALA A 72 3.23 21.01 -5.49
N GLN A 73 4.51 21.27 -5.79
CA GLN A 73 5.64 20.74 -5.04
C GLN A 73 5.54 21.40 -3.67
N ALA A 74 4.80 20.74 -2.79
CA ALA A 74 4.93 20.99 -1.38
C ALA A 74 6.38 20.66 -1.05
N GLY A 75 7.23 21.68 -0.97
CA GLY A 75 8.56 21.59 -0.41
C GLY A 75 8.43 21.12 1.03
N SER A 76 8.33 19.80 1.24
CA SER A 76 8.57 19.22 2.54
C SER A 76 10.03 19.52 2.82
N LYS A 77 10.33 20.27 3.89
CA LYS A 77 11.69 20.35 4.45
C LYS A 77 12.23 18.93 4.49
N ILE A 78 13.20 18.63 3.62
CA ILE A 78 13.83 17.32 3.53
C ILE A 78 14.59 17.16 4.84
N ARG A 79 13.93 16.54 5.83
CA ARG A 79 14.55 16.19 7.09
C ARG A 79 15.56 15.10 6.78
N ASN A 80 16.80 15.29 7.22
CA ASN A 80 17.97 14.49 6.86
C ASN A 80 17.62 12.99 6.63
N PRO A 81 17.68 12.50 5.38
CA PRO A 81 17.27 11.14 5.02
C PRO A 81 18.17 10.04 5.64
N PHE A 82 19.30 10.41 6.25
CA PHE A 82 20.23 9.53 6.95
C PHE A 82 20.21 9.71 8.49
N SER A 83 19.03 9.87 9.10
CA SER A 83 18.98 9.89 10.56
C SER A 83 19.10 8.48 11.13
N LEU A 84 20.16 8.22 11.90
CA LEU A 84 20.36 6.96 12.63
C LEU A 84 19.13 6.61 13.49
N ALA A 85 18.47 7.62 14.05
CA ALA A 85 17.25 7.49 14.83
C ALA A 85 16.04 6.95 14.02
N ALA A 86 15.84 7.40 12.77
CA ALA A 86 14.78 6.86 11.92
C ALA A 86 15.09 5.42 11.49
N ALA A 87 16.36 5.12 11.17
CA ALA A 87 16.77 3.76 10.84
C ALA A 87 16.55 2.80 12.01
N LEU A 88 16.89 3.21 13.23
CA LEU A 88 16.66 2.42 14.44
C LEU A 88 15.15 2.23 14.70
N THR A 89 14.34 3.28 14.56
CA THR A 89 12.87 3.19 14.67
C THR A 89 12.30 2.19 13.67
N PHE A 90 12.72 2.27 12.40
CA PHE A 90 12.30 1.31 11.37
C PHE A 90 12.72 -0.11 11.73
N ALA A 91 13.96 -0.32 12.18
CA ALA A 91 14.46 -1.64 12.58
C ALA A 91 13.64 -2.25 13.72
N VAL A 92 13.27 -1.45 14.72
CA VAL A 92 12.41 -1.88 15.83
C VAL A 92 11.01 -2.25 15.33
N ILE A 93 10.37 -1.40 14.53
CA ILE A 93 9.05 -1.68 13.94
C ILE A 93 9.11 -2.98 13.12
N TYR A 94 10.11 -3.10 12.26
CA TYR A 94 10.33 -4.28 11.45
C TYR A 94 10.51 -5.55 12.29
N ALA A 95 11.32 -5.50 13.35
CA ALA A 95 11.53 -6.63 14.25
C ALA A 95 10.23 -7.08 14.94
N VAL A 96 9.42 -6.11 15.41
CA VAL A 96 8.11 -6.39 16.01
C VAL A 96 7.17 -7.01 14.98
N VAL A 97 7.09 -6.45 13.78
CA VAL A 97 6.25 -7.00 12.70
C VAL A 97 6.69 -8.42 12.34
N LEU A 98 7.99 -8.68 12.21
CA LEU A 98 8.52 -10.00 11.93
C LEU A 98 8.14 -11.01 13.03
N LEU A 99 8.27 -10.61 14.30
CA LEU A 99 7.89 -11.43 15.44
C LEU A 99 6.40 -11.76 15.42
N VAL A 100 5.54 -10.74 15.25
CA VAL A 100 4.08 -10.90 15.21
C VAL A 100 3.65 -11.79 14.05
N VAL A 101 4.22 -11.58 12.86
CA VAL A 101 3.90 -12.37 11.68
C VAL A 101 4.34 -13.83 11.83
N ARG A 102 5.54 -14.06 12.36
CA ARG A 102 6.07 -15.41 12.59
C ARG A 102 5.24 -16.15 13.64
N ALA A 103 4.95 -15.49 14.76
CA ALA A 103 4.10 -16.05 15.82
C ALA A 103 2.68 -16.32 15.31
N ALA A 104 2.07 -15.38 14.58
CA ALA A 104 0.74 -15.58 14.01
C ALA A 104 0.72 -16.74 13.00
N GLY A 105 1.80 -16.93 12.24
CA GLY A 105 1.97 -18.08 11.37
C GLY A 105 2.07 -19.41 12.11
N GLU A 106 2.85 -19.47 13.20
CA GLU A 106 3.06 -20.70 13.97
C GLU A 106 1.85 -21.08 14.84
N TYR A 107 1.19 -20.11 15.47
CA TYR A 107 0.08 -20.38 16.39
C TYR A 107 -1.32 -20.33 15.74
N LEU A 108 -1.52 -19.50 14.71
CA LEU A 108 -2.82 -19.25 14.07
C LEU A 108 -2.85 -19.64 12.58
N GLY A 109 -1.74 -20.18 12.05
CA GLY A 109 -1.62 -20.58 10.65
C GLY A 109 -1.76 -19.41 9.66
N SER A 110 -2.25 -19.71 8.45
CA SER A 110 -2.40 -18.73 7.37
C SER A 110 -3.40 -17.60 7.70
N GLY A 111 -4.48 -17.90 8.43
CA GLY A 111 -5.44 -16.88 8.87
C GLY A 111 -4.81 -15.85 9.82
N GLY A 112 -3.96 -16.32 10.74
CA GLY A 112 -3.18 -15.44 11.61
C GLY A 112 -2.24 -14.52 10.84
N MET A 113 -1.56 -15.05 9.82
CA MET A 113 -0.71 -14.24 8.94
C MET A 113 -1.48 -13.11 8.25
N TYR A 114 -2.70 -13.37 7.77
CA TYR A 114 -3.52 -12.35 7.12
C TYR A 114 -3.97 -11.25 8.08
N ALA A 115 -4.39 -11.63 9.29
CA ALA A 115 -4.76 -10.68 10.33
C ALA A 115 -3.56 -9.82 10.76
N ALA A 116 -2.40 -10.45 11.00
CA ALA A 116 -1.16 -9.76 11.32
C ALA A 116 -0.76 -8.77 10.21
N ALA A 117 -0.81 -9.21 8.94
CA ALA A 117 -0.49 -8.36 7.81
C ALA A 117 -1.44 -7.16 7.71
N ALA A 118 -2.74 -7.36 7.86
CA ALA A 118 -3.72 -6.28 7.83
C ALA A 118 -3.46 -5.24 8.93
N LEU A 119 -3.27 -5.68 10.18
CA LEU A 119 -3.04 -4.80 11.32
C LEU A 119 -1.70 -4.06 11.23
N SER A 120 -0.62 -4.79 10.92
CA SER A 120 0.72 -4.21 10.84
C SER A 120 0.88 -3.25 9.64
N SER A 121 0.11 -3.45 8.56
CA SER A 121 0.15 -2.56 7.38
C SER A 121 -0.33 -1.14 7.66
N VAL A 122 -1.11 -0.94 8.72
CA VAL A 122 -1.52 0.38 9.20
C VAL A 122 -0.30 1.17 9.69
N ALA A 123 0.68 0.49 10.28
CA ALA A 123 1.92 1.09 10.75
C ALA A 123 2.90 1.30 9.58
N ASP A 124 3.27 0.22 8.89
CA ASP A 124 4.18 0.28 7.75
C ASP A 124 4.04 -0.94 6.82
N VAL A 125 3.63 -0.70 5.57
CA VAL A 125 3.51 -1.74 4.54
C VAL A 125 4.88 -2.25 4.05
N ASP A 126 5.92 -1.43 4.12
CA ASP A 126 7.27 -1.77 3.65
C ASP A 126 7.90 -2.79 4.62
N ALA A 127 7.77 -2.56 5.93
CA ALA A 127 8.20 -3.52 6.97
C ALA A 127 7.47 -4.87 6.85
N VAL A 128 6.15 -4.85 6.64
CA VAL A 128 5.34 -6.06 6.43
C VAL A 128 5.80 -6.81 5.18
N THR A 129 6.01 -6.10 4.06
CA THR A 129 6.47 -6.71 2.80
C THR A 129 7.80 -7.43 2.99
N ILE A 130 8.79 -6.78 3.62
CA ILE A 130 10.10 -7.37 3.86
C ILE A 130 9.98 -8.56 4.81
N ALA A 131 9.17 -8.46 5.87
CA ALA A 131 9.03 -9.51 6.86
C ALA A 131 8.45 -10.79 6.24
N PHE A 132 7.39 -10.67 5.44
CA PHE A 132 6.80 -11.80 4.73
C PHE A 132 7.67 -12.32 3.59
N ALA A 133 8.40 -11.46 2.89
CA ALA A 133 9.35 -11.89 1.86
C ALA A 133 10.55 -12.67 2.45
N ARG A 134 10.89 -12.45 3.73
CA ARG A 134 11.94 -13.18 4.46
C ARG A 134 11.48 -14.50 5.08
N LEU A 135 10.18 -14.73 5.25
CA LEU A 135 9.68 -16.05 5.61
C LEU A 135 10.04 -16.97 4.44
N GLY A 136 11.08 -17.78 4.61
CA GLY A 136 11.63 -18.66 3.57
C GLY A 136 10.58 -19.57 2.90
N PRO A 137 10.99 -20.47 1.98
CA PRO A 137 10.08 -21.44 1.39
C PRO A 137 9.66 -22.45 2.46
N GLY A 138 8.66 -22.09 3.28
CA GLY A 138 7.97 -23.03 4.16
C GLY A 138 7.07 -23.96 3.37
N GLU A 139 6.41 -24.90 4.08
CA GLU A 139 5.61 -26.01 3.52
C GLU A 139 4.56 -25.60 2.46
N THR A 140 4.12 -24.34 2.42
CA THR A 140 3.07 -23.85 1.51
C THR A 140 3.58 -22.99 0.33
N LEU A 141 4.86 -23.09 -0.07
CA LEU A 141 5.40 -22.51 -1.30
C LEU A 141 4.99 -21.02 -1.51
N TRP A 142 5.45 -20.10 -0.65
CA TRP A 142 5.30 -18.63 -0.77
C TRP A 142 3.87 -18.06 -0.94
N ARG A 143 2.84 -18.90 -1.01
CA ARG A 143 1.47 -18.52 -1.35
C ARG A 143 0.83 -17.73 -0.21
N SER A 144 0.89 -18.27 1.01
CA SER A 144 0.36 -17.60 2.21
C SER A 144 1.08 -16.27 2.49
N PRO A 145 2.44 -16.20 2.45
CA PRO A 145 3.14 -14.92 2.55
C PRO A 145 2.74 -13.90 1.47
N ALA A 146 2.65 -14.31 0.19
CA ALA A 146 2.25 -13.40 -0.89
C ALA A 146 0.81 -12.89 -0.71
N ALA A 147 -0.10 -13.77 -0.29
CA ALA A 147 -1.48 -13.42 0.02
C ALA A 147 -1.57 -12.44 1.20
N ALA A 148 -0.77 -12.65 2.25
CA ALA A 148 -0.69 -11.76 3.39
C ALA A 148 -0.20 -10.35 2.98
N VAL A 149 0.85 -10.27 2.15
CA VAL A 149 1.31 -8.97 1.60
C VAL A 149 0.23 -8.33 0.73
N SER A 150 -0.51 -9.11 -0.05
CA SER A 150 -1.63 -8.60 -0.86
C SER A 150 -2.72 -7.98 0.03
N VAL A 151 -3.07 -8.63 1.13
CA VAL A 151 -3.99 -8.09 2.15
C VAL A 151 -3.45 -6.80 2.76
N ALA A 152 -2.16 -6.75 3.12
CA ALA A 152 -1.52 -5.55 3.65
C ALA A 152 -1.60 -4.35 2.69
N VAL A 153 -1.34 -4.57 1.41
CA VAL A 153 -1.39 -3.53 0.37
C VAL A 153 -2.81 -2.99 0.18
N VAL A 154 -3.81 -3.88 0.15
CA VAL A 154 -5.22 -3.49 0.08
C VAL A 154 -5.63 -2.72 1.34
N MET A 155 -5.26 -3.21 2.52
CA MET A 155 -5.61 -2.58 3.79
C MET A 155 -5.00 -1.19 3.92
N ASN A 156 -3.74 -0.98 3.53
CA ASN A 156 -3.14 0.35 3.49
C ASN A 156 -3.90 1.31 2.54
N THR A 157 -4.37 0.79 1.41
CA THR A 157 -5.18 1.58 0.47
C THR A 157 -6.54 1.96 1.08
N LEU A 158 -7.18 1.05 1.81
CA LEU A 158 -8.41 1.30 2.55
C LEU A 158 -8.23 2.29 3.70
N VAL A 159 -7.10 2.24 4.41
CA VAL A 159 -6.76 3.24 5.44
C VAL A 159 -6.58 4.62 4.82
N LYS A 160 -5.88 4.73 3.69
CA LYS A 160 -5.73 6.00 2.94
C LYS A 160 -7.08 6.54 2.44
N LEU A 161 -7.95 5.64 1.96
CA LEU A 161 -9.32 5.97 1.59
C LEU A 161 -10.09 6.53 2.79
N GLY A 162 -10.09 5.82 3.93
CA GLY A 162 -10.75 6.26 5.16
C GLY A 162 -10.23 7.61 5.65
N LEU A 163 -8.91 7.82 5.61
CA LEU A 163 -8.29 9.09 5.99
C LEU A 163 -8.68 10.23 5.04
N GLY A 164 -8.71 9.96 3.74
CA GLY A 164 -9.16 10.91 2.72
C GLY A 164 -10.64 11.26 2.86
N MET A 165 -11.47 10.26 3.21
CA MET A 165 -12.87 10.46 3.54
C MET A 165 -13.01 11.29 4.82
N TYR A 166 -12.26 11.02 5.88
CA TYR A 166 -12.37 11.81 7.11
C TYR A 166 -11.96 13.27 6.92
N ARG A 167 -10.82 13.52 6.27
CA ARG A 167 -10.17 14.85 6.24
C ARG A 167 -10.36 15.67 4.97
N GLY A 168 -10.93 15.12 3.89
CA GLY A 168 -11.03 15.80 2.60
C GLY A 168 -12.30 16.64 2.40
N SER A 169 -12.26 17.56 1.42
CA SER A 169 -13.46 18.28 0.92
C SER A 169 -14.37 17.37 0.08
N PRO A 170 -15.66 17.73 -0.14
CA PRO A 170 -16.61 16.86 -0.85
C PRO A 170 -16.16 16.42 -2.26
N ASP A 171 -15.55 17.32 -3.05
CA ASP A 171 -15.04 16.98 -4.39
C ASP A 171 -13.79 16.08 -4.31
N PHE A 172 -12.89 16.33 -3.36
CA PHE A 172 -11.75 15.45 -3.07
C PHE A 172 -12.22 14.05 -2.66
N ARG A 173 -13.18 13.96 -1.75
CA ARG A 173 -13.76 12.71 -1.23
C ARG A 173 -14.28 11.84 -2.37
N ARG A 174 -15.11 12.38 -3.27
CA ARG A 174 -15.69 11.61 -4.37
C ARG A 174 -14.62 11.02 -5.30
N ARG A 175 -13.59 11.81 -5.64
CA ARG A 175 -12.50 11.38 -6.54
C ARG A 175 -11.60 10.32 -5.90
N VAL A 176 -11.20 10.55 -4.64
CA VAL A 176 -10.37 9.61 -3.89
C VAL A 176 -11.14 8.34 -3.57
N ALA A 177 -12.41 8.44 -3.22
CA ALA A 177 -13.27 7.29 -2.99
C ALA A 177 -13.39 6.40 -4.23
N ALA A 178 -13.65 7.01 -5.39
CA ALA A 178 -13.75 6.28 -6.65
C ALA A 178 -12.42 5.60 -7.01
N ALA A 179 -11.30 6.33 -6.98
CA ALA A 179 -10.01 5.81 -7.42
C ALA A 179 -9.41 4.78 -6.45
N LEU A 180 -9.30 5.12 -5.15
CA LEU A 180 -8.73 4.19 -4.16
C LEU A 180 -9.68 3.01 -3.90
N GLY A 181 -11.00 3.23 -3.97
CA GLY A 181 -11.99 2.16 -3.90
C GLY A 181 -11.83 1.18 -5.07
N ALA A 182 -11.69 1.69 -6.31
CA ALA A 182 -11.43 0.85 -7.47
C ALA A 182 -10.09 0.10 -7.36
N MET A 183 -9.04 0.74 -6.83
CA MET A 183 -7.75 0.07 -6.57
C MET A 183 -7.92 -1.07 -5.57
N ALA A 184 -8.64 -0.85 -4.45
CA ALA A 184 -8.87 -1.89 -3.46
C ALA A 184 -9.65 -3.07 -4.06
N VAL A 185 -10.72 -2.81 -4.82
CA VAL A 185 -11.50 -3.85 -5.50
C VAL A 185 -10.64 -4.63 -6.49
N ALA A 186 -9.81 -3.94 -7.29
CA ALA A 186 -8.92 -4.59 -8.25
C ALA A 186 -7.88 -5.47 -7.55
N GLY A 187 -7.29 -4.99 -6.44
CA GLY A 187 -6.34 -5.76 -5.64
C GLY A 187 -6.98 -7.01 -5.02
N THR A 188 -8.17 -6.88 -4.43
CA THR A 188 -8.90 -8.01 -3.86
C THR A 188 -9.33 -9.01 -4.93
N ALA A 189 -9.82 -8.56 -6.08
CA ALA A 189 -10.22 -9.43 -7.19
C ALA A 189 -9.03 -10.19 -7.79
N ALA A 190 -7.91 -9.51 -8.02
CA ALA A 190 -6.68 -10.14 -8.48
C ALA A 190 -6.14 -11.15 -7.45
N GLY A 191 -6.17 -10.79 -6.16
CA GLY A 191 -5.77 -11.68 -5.08
C GLY A 191 -6.65 -12.93 -5.01
N ALA A 192 -7.97 -12.76 -5.05
CA ALA A 192 -8.90 -13.89 -5.09
C ALA A 192 -8.65 -14.78 -6.31
N PHE A 193 -8.43 -14.20 -7.48
CA PHE A 193 -8.13 -14.97 -8.70
C PHE A 193 -6.85 -15.80 -8.56
N VAL A 194 -5.77 -15.21 -8.06
CA VAL A 194 -4.47 -15.89 -7.91
C VAL A 194 -4.50 -16.92 -6.79
N TYR A 195 -5.06 -16.58 -5.63
CA TYR A 195 -4.96 -17.40 -4.42
C TYR A 195 -6.14 -18.37 -4.22
N VAL A 196 -7.19 -18.33 -5.04
CA VAL A 196 -8.28 -19.33 -5.01
C VAL A 196 -8.16 -20.35 -6.14
N ARG A 197 -7.53 -20.01 -7.29
CA ARG A 197 -7.44 -20.90 -8.45
C ARG A 197 -6.18 -21.75 -8.59
N LEU A 198 -5.16 -21.53 -7.75
CA LEU A 198 -3.92 -22.33 -7.71
C LEU A 198 -3.95 -23.36 -6.57
#